data_AF-A0A9W8LJR8-F1
#
_entry.id   AF-A0A9W8LJR8-F1
#
_cell.length_a   1.000
_cell.length_b   1.000
_cell.length_c   1.000
_cell.angle_alpha   90.00
_cell.angle_beta   90.00
_cell.angle_gamma   90.00
#
_symmetry.space_group_name_H-M   'P 1'
#
loop_
_entity.id
_entity.type
_entity.pdbx_description
1 polymer ?
#
loop_
_entity_poly.entity_id
_entity_poly.type
_entity_poly.pdbx_seq_one_letter_code
_entity_poly.pdbx_strand_id
1 'polypeptide(L)'
;MLDTAEYRDKLQEKVVVVTGAASGLGKALSEHLAEHGSKVFLVDISPSVEQVAEELNRQHPESAGWAVCDLCQVHLLQGLFDRAVERFGHIDIVVNNAGIANERSLFSQPDHRELEQIVHVNLLAPMEATRIAVRYFRETGRPGVVVNTASVGGLLPVSIMESYGTTKAGLIFFTRSCRGLAPQIRVNAVAPSFANTPLVAQNRLVSGYPFLSSVGLMGRTKVVRAMLRAMCDDTLAGDTLMVAMGRLPEKITFHDEVLARVASYIAGGAISKYTSVLGTLFARALDGALGLVRRRIPDKDE
;
A
#
# COMPACT_ATOMS: atom_id res chain seq x y z
N MET A 1 19.17 -14.14 0.29
CA MET A 1 17.73 -14.49 0.17
C MET A 1 16.97 -13.91 1.34
N LEU A 2 15.72 -13.50 1.13
CA LEU A 2 14.79 -13.23 2.22
C LEU A 2 14.55 -14.54 2.97
N ASP A 3 14.85 -14.57 4.27
CA ASP A 3 14.29 -15.62 5.12
C ASP A 3 12.83 -15.25 5.41
N THR A 4 11.91 -15.96 4.78
CA THR A 4 10.45 -15.85 4.90
C THR A 4 9.82 -17.22 5.12
N ALA A 5 10.62 -18.23 5.48
CA ALA A 5 10.15 -19.60 5.68
C ALA A 5 9.02 -19.66 6.73
N GLU A 6 9.04 -18.76 7.71
CA GLU A 6 7.98 -18.59 8.73
C GLU A 6 6.58 -18.36 8.15
N TYR A 7 6.45 -17.86 6.92
CA TYR A 7 5.15 -17.59 6.29
C TYR A 7 4.66 -18.73 5.40
N ARG A 8 5.50 -19.73 5.09
CA ARG A 8 5.19 -20.78 4.09
C ARG A 8 3.90 -21.51 4.42
N ASP A 9 3.77 -22.01 5.64
CA ASP A 9 2.60 -22.81 6.05
C ASP A 9 1.28 -22.02 5.98
N LYS A 10 1.34 -20.69 6.13
CA LYS A 10 0.15 -19.82 6.04
C LYS A 10 -0.20 -19.40 4.61
N LEU A 11 0.73 -19.51 3.67
CA LEU A 11 0.60 -19.05 2.28
C LEU A 11 0.48 -20.19 1.28
N GLN A 12 0.92 -21.39 1.64
CA GLN A 12 0.79 -22.57 0.80
C GLN A 12 -0.68 -22.79 0.41
N GLU A 13 -0.90 -23.02 -0.89
CA GLU A 13 -2.22 -23.23 -1.50
C GLU A 13 -3.20 -22.05 -1.41
N LYS A 14 -2.79 -20.90 -0.86
CA LYS A 14 -3.63 -19.69 -0.84
C LYS A 14 -3.79 -19.11 -2.23
N VAL A 15 -5.00 -18.66 -2.56
CA VAL A 15 -5.25 -17.90 -3.77
C VAL A 15 -5.21 -16.40 -3.47
N VAL A 16 -4.29 -15.71 -4.15
CA VAL A 16 -4.00 -14.29 -3.92
C VAL A 16 -4.22 -13.47 -5.18
N VAL A 17 -5.09 -12.47 -5.11
CA VAL A 17 -5.24 -11.47 -6.18
C VAL A 17 -4.28 -10.31 -5.91
N VAL A 18 -3.43 -9.93 -6.88
CA VAL A 18 -2.46 -8.84 -6.72
C VAL A 18 -2.62 -7.82 -7.84
N THR A 19 -2.91 -6.57 -7.49
CA THR A 19 -2.97 -5.45 -8.46
C THR A 19 -1.62 -4.75 -8.60
N GLY A 20 -1.34 -4.17 -9.77
CA GLY A 20 -0.04 -3.57 -10.06
C GLY A 20 1.07 -4.61 -10.13
N ALA A 21 0.75 -5.80 -10.66
CA ALA A 21 1.59 -6.99 -10.60
C ALA A 21 2.60 -7.11 -11.75
N ALA A 22 2.54 -6.23 -12.77
CA ALA A 22 3.48 -6.29 -13.89
C ALA A 22 4.90 -5.80 -13.52
N SER A 23 5.04 -5.03 -12.43
CA SER A 23 6.33 -4.45 -12.05
C SER A 23 6.46 -4.17 -10.54
N GLY A 24 7.61 -3.61 -10.15
CA GLY A 24 7.80 -3.02 -8.83
C GLY A 24 7.62 -3.98 -7.66
N LEU A 25 6.77 -3.59 -6.70
CA LEU A 25 6.44 -4.38 -5.50
C LEU A 25 5.44 -5.50 -5.79
N GLY A 26 4.45 -5.28 -6.66
CA GLY A 26 3.45 -6.29 -6.99
C GLY A 26 4.06 -7.51 -7.67
N LYS A 27 4.96 -7.28 -8.64
CA LYS A 27 5.73 -8.37 -9.26
C LYS A 27 6.58 -9.13 -8.22
N ALA A 28 7.36 -8.40 -7.42
CA ALA A 28 8.24 -9.02 -6.41
C ALA A 28 7.47 -9.81 -5.34
N LEU A 29 6.29 -9.32 -4.94
CA LEU A 29 5.40 -10.03 -4.04
C LEU A 29 4.86 -11.30 -4.71
N SER A 30 4.46 -11.23 -5.98
CA SER A 30 3.91 -12.37 -6.72
C SER A 30 4.93 -13.49 -6.91
N GLU A 31 6.19 -13.13 -7.20
CA GLU A 31 7.33 -14.06 -7.21
C GLU A 31 7.47 -14.79 -5.87
N HIS A 32 7.50 -14.04 -4.77
CA HIS A 32 7.58 -14.63 -3.43
C HIS A 32 6.35 -15.48 -3.08
N LEU A 33 5.13 -15.08 -3.43
CA LEU A 33 3.93 -15.88 -3.17
C LEU A 33 3.99 -17.23 -3.91
N ALA A 34 4.41 -17.24 -5.17
CA ALA A 34 4.58 -18.47 -5.94
C ALA A 34 5.67 -19.38 -5.33
N GLU A 35 6.80 -18.84 -4.87
CA GLU A 35 7.86 -19.58 -4.15
C GLU A 35 7.35 -20.24 -2.85
N HIS A 36 6.32 -19.68 -2.22
CA HIS A 36 5.69 -20.22 -1.01
C HIS A 36 4.52 -21.18 -1.33
N GLY A 37 4.26 -21.47 -2.62
CA GLY A 37 3.23 -22.40 -3.05
C GLY A 37 1.82 -21.80 -3.15
N SER A 38 1.69 -20.47 -3.11
CA SER A 38 0.42 -19.80 -3.38
C SER A 38 0.07 -19.84 -4.88
N LYS A 39 -1.22 -19.70 -5.18
CA LYS A 39 -1.72 -19.36 -6.51
C LYS A 39 -1.94 -17.86 -6.58
N VAL A 40 -1.48 -17.19 -7.63
CA VAL A 40 -1.51 -15.73 -7.76
C VAL A 40 -2.27 -15.32 -9.02
N PHE A 41 -3.29 -14.48 -8.86
CA PHE A 41 -3.98 -13.84 -9.98
C PHE A 41 -3.45 -12.41 -10.16
N LEU A 42 -2.67 -12.21 -11.20
CA LEU A 42 -1.95 -10.97 -11.48
C LEU A 42 -2.82 -9.98 -12.24
N VAL A 43 -2.89 -8.75 -11.76
CA VAL A 43 -3.67 -7.69 -12.40
C VAL A 43 -2.79 -6.48 -12.63
N ASP A 44 -2.82 -5.96 -13.85
CA ASP A 44 -2.14 -4.70 -14.18
C ASP A 44 -2.83 -4.01 -15.35
N ILE A 45 -2.57 -2.72 -15.53
CA ILE A 45 -2.97 -2.00 -16.75
C ILE A 45 -2.02 -2.34 -17.91
N SER A 46 -0.77 -2.72 -17.60
CA SER A 46 0.22 -3.11 -18.59
C SER A 46 -0.07 -4.52 -19.12
N PRO A 47 -0.10 -4.74 -20.45
CA PRO A 47 -0.20 -6.08 -21.03
C PRO A 47 0.99 -6.98 -20.68
N SER A 48 2.12 -6.42 -20.25
CA SER A 48 3.28 -7.20 -19.79
C SER A 48 2.99 -8.08 -18.55
N VAL A 49 1.84 -7.92 -17.90
CA VAL A 49 1.40 -8.81 -16.81
C VAL A 49 1.26 -10.27 -17.25
N GLU A 50 0.92 -10.50 -18.53
CA GLU A 50 0.86 -11.84 -19.14
C GLU A 50 2.24 -12.52 -19.08
N GLN A 51 3.29 -11.82 -19.52
CA GLN A 51 4.67 -12.33 -19.48
C GLN A 51 5.14 -12.63 -18.05
N VAL A 52 4.70 -11.84 -17.06
CA VAL A 52 5.02 -12.12 -15.65
C VAL A 52 4.33 -13.42 -15.20
N ALA A 53 3.08 -13.65 -15.59
CA ALA A 53 2.38 -14.90 -15.26
C ALA A 53 3.01 -16.11 -15.96
N GLU A 54 3.42 -15.98 -17.22
CA GLU A 54 4.12 -17.04 -17.96
C GLU A 54 5.44 -17.40 -17.28
N GLU A 55 6.22 -16.41 -16.86
CA GLU A 55 7.46 -16.63 -16.12
C GLU A 55 7.23 -17.39 -14.81
N LEU A 56 6.23 -16.96 -14.03
CA LEU A 56 5.87 -17.64 -12.78
C LEU A 56 5.43 -19.08 -13.05
N ASN A 57 4.62 -19.32 -14.08
CA ASN A 57 4.16 -20.67 -14.44
C ASN A 57 5.30 -21.58 -14.94
N ARG A 58 6.34 -21.01 -15.54
CA ARG A 58 7.54 -21.77 -15.94
C ARG A 58 8.37 -22.24 -14.74
N GLN A 59 8.45 -21.42 -13.69
CA GLN A 59 9.19 -21.74 -12.46
C GLN A 59 8.35 -22.56 -11.47
N HIS A 60 7.04 -22.28 -11.43
CA HIS A 60 6.06 -22.84 -10.52
C HIS A 60 4.78 -23.20 -11.31
N PRO A 61 4.65 -24.43 -11.83
CA PRO A 61 3.55 -24.82 -12.69
C PRO A 61 2.16 -24.48 -12.14
N GLU A 62 1.33 -23.89 -13.00
CA GLU A 62 -0.05 -23.47 -12.70
C GLU A 62 -0.19 -22.53 -11.49
N SER A 63 0.88 -21.83 -11.10
CA SER A 63 0.86 -20.89 -9.98
C SER A 63 0.20 -19.56 -10.33
N ALA A 64 0.14 -19.18 -11.62
CA ALA A 64 -0.28 -17.85 -12.02
C ALA A 64 -1.42 -17.82 -13.05
N GLY A 65 -2.35 -16.90 -12.83
CA GLY A 65 -3.33 -16.41 -13.81
C GLY A 65 -3.17 -14.90 -13.95
N TRP A 66 -3.77 -14.29 -14.96
CA TRP A 66 -3.62 -12.84 -15.18
C TRP A 66 -4.84 -12.19 -15.81
N ALA A 67 -4.93 -10.87 -15.66
CA ALA A 67 -5.83 -10.02 -16.42
C ALA A 67 -5.26 -8.62 -16.62
N VAL A 68 -5.48 -8.05 -17.81
CA VAL A 68 -5.29 -6.62 -18.05
C VAL A 68 -6.53 -5.86 -17.58
N CYS A 69 -6.35 -4.87 -16.71
CA CYS A 69 -7.43 -4.08 -16.16
C CYS A 69 -6.95 -2.66 -15.79
N ASP A 70 -7.64 -1.66 -16.33
CA ASP A 70 -7.51 -0.28 -15.87
C ASP A 70 -8.37 -0.07 -14.62
N LEU A 71 -7.73 0.20 -13.50
CA LEU A 71 -8.40 0.39 -12.21
C LEU A 71 -9.21 1.69 -12.13
N CYS A 72 -9.10 2.60 -13.11
CA CYS A 72 -10.05 3.70 -13.22
C CYS A 72 -11.47 3.20 -13.53
N GLN A 73 -11.59 2.04 -14.17
CA GLN A 73 -12.85 1.40 -14.56
C GLN A 73 -13.35 0.46 -13.45
N VAL A 74 -13.70 1.04 -12.31
CA VAL A 74 -14.11 0.30 -11.09
C VAL A 74 -15.25 -0.70 -11.32
N HIS A 75 -16.11 -0.46 -12.30
CA HIS A 75 -17.21 -1.36 -12.67
C HIS A 75 -16.73 -2.71 -13.23
N LEU A 76 -15.49 -2.82 -13.70
CA LEU A 76 -14.90 -4.06 -14.21
C LEU A 76 -14.31 -4.95 -13.11
N LEU A 77 -14.18 -4.45 -11.87
CA LEU A 77 -13.50 -5.17 -10.79
C LEU A 77 -14.24 -6.44 -10.38
N GLN A 78 -15.58 -6.49 -10.49
CA GLN A 78 -16.33 -7.71 -10.18
C GLN A 78 -15.94 -8.85 -11.12
N GLY A 79 -15.97 -8.61 -12.43
CA GLY A 79 -15.58 -9.62 -13.42
C GLY A 79 -14.12 -10.06 -13.30
N LEU A 80 -13.26 -9.21 -12.71
CA LEU A 80 -11.89 -9.58 -12.41
C LEU A 80 -11.81 -10.62 -11.28
N PHE A 81 -12.59 -10.44 -10.20
CA PHE A 81 -12.68 -11.41 -9.11
C PHE A 81 -13.28 -12.73 -9.61
N ASP A 82 -14.32 -12.64 -10.45
CA ASP A 82 -14.98 -13.82 -11.02
C ASP A 82 -13.99 -14.67 -11.83
N ARG A 83 -13.12 -14.04 -12.64
CA ARG A 83 -12.05 -14.76 -13.37
C ARG A 83 -11.00 -15.41 -12.45
N ALA A 84 -10.66 -14.76 -11.33
CA ALA A 84 -9.74 -15.34 -10.36
C ALA A 84 -10.35 -16.59 -9.68
N VAL A 85 -11.65 -16.52 -9.33
CA VAL A 85 -12.41 -17.65 -8.81
C VAL A 85 -12.58 -18.74 -9.86
N GLU A 86 -12.85 -18.41 -11.11
CA GLU A 86 -12.92 -19.39 -12.21
C GLU A 86 -11.59 -20.13 -12.39
N ARG A 87 -10.46 -19.40 -12.32
CA ARG A 87 -9.13 -19.98 -12.53
C ARG A 87 -8.67 -20.89 -11.40
N PHE A 88 -8.99 -20.54 -10.15
CA PHE A 88 -8.41 -21.18 -8.94
C PHE A 88 -9.44 -21.71 -7.93
N GLY A 89 -10.73 -21.60 -8.24
CA GLY A 89 -11.86 -22.07 -7.44
C GLY A 89 -12.26 -21.16 -6.27
N HIS A 90 -11.35 -20.32 -5.77
CA HIS A 90 -11.63 -19.43 -4.65
C HIS A 90 -10.62 -18.27 -4.58
N ILE A 91 -10.86 -17.33 -3.65
CA ILE A 91 -9.91 -16.29 -3.25
C ILE A 91 -9.74 -16.37 -1.74
N ASP A 92 -8.51 -16.23 -1.23
CA ASP A 92 -8.25 -16.08 0.21
C ASP A 92 -7.71 -14.70 0.55
N ILE A 93 -6.91 -14.11 -0.35
CA ILE A 93 -6.19 -12.86 -0.10
C ILE A 93 -6.33 -11.91 -1.28
N VAL A 94 -6.54 -10.62 -1.00
CA VAL A 94 -6.52 -9.54 -2.01
C VAL A 94 -5.47 -8.50 -1.63
N VAL A 95 -4.61 -8.16 -2.57
CA VAL A 95 -3.55 -7.17 -2.40
C VAL A 95 -3.78 -6.00 -3.35
N ASN A 96 -4.28 -4.90 -2.78
CA ASN A 96 -4.44 -3.63 -3.47
C ASN A 96 -3.09 -2.91 -3.49
N ASN A 97 -2.22 -3.29 -4.44
CA ASN A 97 -0.86 -2.76 -4.57
C ASN A 97 -0.71 -1.72 -5.68
N ALA A 98 -1.55 -1.74 -6.71
CA ALA A 98 -1.49 -0.75 -7.78
C ALA A 98 -1.52 0.68 -7.21
N GLY A 99 -0.72 1.55 -7.81
CA GLY A 99 -0.66 2.95 -7.43
C GLY A 99 0.06 3.79 -8.46
N ILE A 100 -0.29 5.06 -8.53
CA ILE A 100 0.38 6.08 -9.33
C ILE A 100 0.74 7.27 -8.45
N ALA A 101 1.78 8.01 -8.82
CA ALA A 101 2.20 9.24 -8.14
C ALA A 101 1.94 10.42 -9.06
N ASN A 102 1.74 11.62 -8.49
CA ASN A 102 1.57 12.82 -9.29
C ASN A 102 2.88 13.19 -10.00
N GLU A 103 2.78 13.71 -11.22
CA GLU A 103 3.91 14.13 -12.05
C GLU A 103 4.28 15.61 -11.82
N ARG A 104 3.32 16.40 -11.34
CA ARG A 104 3.49 17.81 -10.93
C ARG A 104 2.65 18.10 -9.68
N SER A 105 2.89 19.24 -9.03
CA SER A 105 2.04 19.70 -7.92
C SER A 105 0.61 19.88 -8.43
N LEU A 106 -0.38 19.52 -7.59
CA LEU A 106 -1.80 19.70 -7.87
C LEU A 106 -2.13 21.16 -8.28
N PHE A 107 -1.50 22.13 -7.62
CA PHE A 107 -1.77 23.55 -7.86
C PHE A 107 -1.15 24.09 -9.16
N SER A 108 -0.30 23.29 -9.79
CA SER A 108 0.33 23.58 -11.08
C SER A 108 -0.24 22.70 -12.21
N GLN A 109 -1.32 21.95 -11.95
CA GLN A 109 -1.97 21.12 -12.95
C GLN A 109 -2.77 21.97 -13.95
N PRO A 110 -2.62 21.73 -15.26
CA PRO A 110 -3.43 22.40 -16.27
C PRO A 110 -4.86 21.83 -16.37
N ASP A 111 -5.08 20.57 -15.98
CA ASP A 111 -6.38 19.91 -16.03
C ASP A 111 -6.66 18.98 -14.82
N HIS A 112 -7.92 18.56 -14.69
CA HIS A 112 -8.40 17.74 -13.58
C HIS A 112 -8.14 16.23 -13.74
N ARG A 113 -7.65 15.76 -14.90
CA ARG A 113 -7.57 14.33 -15.23
C ARG A 113 -6.57 13.59 -14.37
N GLU A 114 -5.41 14.18 -14.10
CA GLU A 114 -4.41 13.55 -13.24
C GLU A 114 -4.94 13.39 -11.79
N LEU A 115 -5.72 14.37 -11.32
CA LEU A 115 -6.38 14.30 -10.01
C LEU A 115 -7.45 13.19 -9.98
N GLU A 116 -8.28 13.07 -11.01
CA GLU A 116 -9.25 11.97 -11.11
C GLU A 116 -8.53 10.61 -11.13
N GLN A 117 -7.54 10.44 -12.00
CA GLN A 117 -6.81 9.19 -12.14
C GLN A 117 -6.15 8.77 -10.82
N ILE A 118 -5.47 9.69 -10.13
CA ILE A 118 -4.78 9.34 -8.87
C ILE A 118 -5.78 9.00 -7.77
N VAL A 119 -6.92 9.70 -7.69
CA VAL A 119 -7.99 9.38 -6.75
C VAL A 119 -8.61 8.02 -7.06
N HIS A 120 -8.88 7.74 -8.34
CA HIS A 120 -9.43 6.47 -8.77
C HIS A 120 -8.49 5.31 -8.46
N VAL A 121 -7.24 5.37 -8.92
CA VAL A 121 -6.28 4.26 -8.79
C VAL A 121 -5.84 4.06 -7.34
N ASN A 122 -5.51 5.13 -6.61
CA ASN A 122 -4.93 4.99 -5.27
C ASN A 122 -5.95 4.82 -4.14
N LEU A 123 -7.21 5.22 -4.35
CA LEU A 123 -8.22 5.24 -3.29
C LEU A 123 -9.50 4.50 -3.68
N LEU A 124 -10.20 4.93 -4.72
CA LEU A 124 -11.52 4.37 -5.05
C LEU A 124 -11.44 2.90 -5.47
N ALA A 125 -10.47 2.53 -6.31
CA ALA A 125 -10.30 1.14 -6.76
C ALA A 125 -9.94 0.18 -5.60
N PRO A 126 -8.98 0.48 -4.70
CA PRO A 126 -8.77 -0.31 -3.49
C PRO A 126 -10.00 -0.43 -2.58
N MET A 127 -10.76 0.66 -2.42
CA MET A 127 -12.00 0.63 -1.63
C MET A 127 -13.04 -0.30 -2.25
N GLU A 128 -13.22 -0.22 -3.56
CA GLU A 128 -14.18 -1.04 -4.31
C GLU A 128 -13.75 -2.51 -4.35
N ALA A 129 -12.47 -2.78 -4.62
CA ALA A 129 -11.92 -4.15 -4.56
C ALA A 129 -12.08 -4.74 -3.15
N THR A 130 -11.86 -3.95 -2.09
CA THR A 130 -12.11 -4.36 -0.71
C THR A 130 -13.60 -4.67 -0.49
N ARG A 131 -14.51 -3.82 -1.00
CA ARG A 131 -15.96 -4.04 -0.90
C ARG A 131 -16.38 -5.35 -1.58
N ILE A 132 -15.88 -5.63 -2.78
CA ILE A 132 -16.13 -6.87 -3.53
C ILE A 132 -15.58 -8.07 -2.76
N ALA A 133 -14.33 -8.01 -2.31
CA ALA A 133 -13.69 -9.08 -1.53
C ALA A 133 -14.49 -9.41 -0.26
N VAL A 134 -14.90 -8.40 0.52
CA VAL A 134 -15.68 -8.57 1.75
C VAL A 134 -17.03 -9.21 1.46
N ARG A 135 -17.71 -8.81 0.38
CA ARG A 135 -18.96 -9.45 -0.04
C ARG A 135 -18.75 -10.91 -0.40
N TYR A 136 -17.76 -11.19 -1.24
CA TYR A 136 -17.39 -12.55 -1.63
C TYR A 136 -17.13 -13.44 -0.40
N PHE A 137 -16.26 -13.01 0.53
CA PHE A 137 -15.94 -13.78 1.73
C PHE A 137 -17.17 -14.06 2.60
N ARG A 138 -18.08 -13.09 2.74
CA ARG A 138 -19.35 -13.25 3.47
C ARG A 138 -20.30 -14.22 2.77
N GLU A 139 -20.47 -14.07 1.46
CA GLU A 139 -21.36 -14.90 0.64
C GLU A 139 -20.89 -16.36 0.61
N THR A 140 -19.58 -16.61 0.60
CA THR A 140 -19.01 -17.97 0.63
C THR A 140 -18.77 -18.52 2.04
N GLY A 141 -18.96 -17.71 3.09
CA GLY A 141 -18.63 -18.07 4.48
C GLY A 141 -17.13 -18.33 4.73
N ARG A 142 -16.25 -17.85 3.85
CA ARG A 142 -14.80 -18.09 3.92
C ARG A 142 -14.13 -16.98 4.73
N PRO A 143 -13.07 -17.26 5.50
CA PRO A 143 -12.22 -16.19 6.02
C PRO A 143 -11.44 -15.55 4.89
N GLY A 144 -11.00 -14.31 5.07
CA GLY A 144 -10.25 -13.61 4.04
C GLY A 144 -9.40 -12.46 4.55
N VAL A 145 -8.38 -12.09 3.77
CA VAL A 145 -7.46 -11.00 4.12
C VAL A 145 -7.35 -10.01 2.96
N VAL A 146 -7.40 -8.73 3.27
CA VAL A 146 -7.12 -7.64 2.32
C VAL A 146 -5.92 -6.85 2.79
N VAL A 147 -4.94 -6.63 1.91
CA VAL A 147 -3.76 -5.81 2.16
C VAL A 147 -3.73 -4.62 1.22
N ASN A 148 -3.79 -3.43 1.78
CA ASN A 148 -3.71 -2.16 1.07
C ASN A 148 -2.28 -1.63 1.07
N THR A 149 -1.76 -1.25 -0.11
CA THR A 149 -0.44 -0.60 -0.21
C THR A 149 -0.62 0.91 -0.10
N ALA A 150 -0.43 1.41 1.10
CA ALA A 150 -0.45 2.82 1.45
C ALA A 150 0.94 3.47 1.19
N SER A 151 1.30 4.49 1.98
CA SER A 151 2.62 5.11 1.94
C SER A 151 2.89 5.88 3.24
N VAL A 152 4.16 6.08 3.58
CA VAL A 152 4.55 7.07 4.60
C VAL A 152 4.05 8.47 4.24
N GLY A 153 3.90 8.79 2.94
CA GLY A 153 3.29 10.05 2.50
C GLY A 153 1.81 10.22 2.85
N GLY A 154 1.13 9.14 3.28
CA GLY A 154 -0.22 9.20 3.86
C GLY A 154 -0.22 9.35 5.39
N LEU A 155 0.95 9.26 6.03
CA LEU A 155 1.11 9.44 7.48
C LEU A 155 1.70 10.81 7.83
N LEU A 156 2.52 11.33 6.92
CA LEU A 156 3.22 12.59 7.07
C LEU A 156 2.98 13.41 5.80
N PRO A 157 2.62 14.70 5.94
CA PRO A 157 2.42 15.55 4.78
C PRO A 157 3.74 15.71 4.00
N VAL A 158 3.65 15.55 2.68
CA VAL A 158 4.75 15.78 1.75
C VAL A 158 4.27 16.81 0.73
N SER A 159 4.76 18.04 0.84
CA SER A 159 4.21 19.20 0.12
C SER A 159 4.27 19.13 -1.41
N ILE A 160 5.07 18.22 -1.97
CA ILE A 160 5.21 18.02 -3.43
C ILE A 160 4.33 16.86 -3.95
N MET A 161 3.58 16.21 -3.07
CA MET A 161 2.82 14.98 -3.31
C MET A 161 1.40 15.13 -2.75
N GLU A 162 0.72 16.23 -3.06
CA GLU A 162 -0.54 16.61 -2.41
C GLU A 162 -1.65 15.58 -2.68
N SER A 163 -1.93 15.30 -3.95
CA SER A 163 -2.95 14.31 -4.35
C SER A 163 -2.54 12.89 -3.94
N TYR A 164 -1.26 12.54 -4.09
CA TYR A 164 -0.75 11.23 -3.69
C TYR A 164 -0.86 11.00 -2.18
N GLY A 165 -0.38 11.96 -1.39
CA GLY A 165 -0.43 11.91 0.07
C GLY A 165 -1.87 11.86 0.58
N THR A 166 -2.77 12.69 0.05
CA THR A 166 -4.19 12.68 0.39
C THR A 166 -4.83 11.33 0.10
N THR A 167 -4.62 10.76 -1.09
CA THR A 167 -5.19 9.45 -1.44
C THR A 167 -4.67 8.32 -0.56
N LYS A 168 -3.36 8.32 -0.25
CA LYS A 168 -2.75 7.31 0.65
C LYS A 168 -3.18 7.51 2.11
N ALA A 169 -3.40 8.74 2.57
CA ALA A 169 -3.97 9.03 3.90
C ALA A 169 -5.42 8.52 3.99
N GLY A 170 -6.23 8.77 2.96
CA GLY A 170 -7.59 8.24 2.85
C GLY A 170 -7.63 6.72 2.89
N LEU A 171 -6.73 6.04 2.18
CA LEU A 171 -6.64 4.58 2.17
C LEU A 171 -6.26 3.99 3.53
N ILE A 172 -5.38 4.67 4.26
CA ILE A 172 -5.00 4.31 5.63
C ILE A 172 -6.19 4.45 6.58
N PHE A 173 -6.93 5.54 6.48
CA PHE A 173 -8.12 5.75 7.30
C PHE A 173 -9.21 4.71 6.98
N PHE A 174 -9.49 4.50 5.70
CA PHE A 174 -10.40 3.45 5.23
C PHE A 174 -10.05 2.07 5.80
N THR A 175 -8.77 1.69 5.73
CA THR A 175 -8.27 0.43 6.30
C THR A 175 -8.61 0.29 7.79
N ARG A 176 -8.42 1.36 8.57
CA ARG A 176 -8.77 1.35 10.02
C ARG A 176 -10.26 1.21 10.24
N SER A 177 -11.08 1.89 9.44
CA SER A 177 -12.54 1.79 9.49
C SER A 177 -13.05 0.35 9.22
N CYS A 178 -12.26 -0.48 8.52
CA CYS A 178 -12.56 -1.89 8.28
C CYS A 178 -12.28 -2.83 9.47
N ARG A 179 -11.74 -2.34 10.61
CA ARG A 179 -11.40 -3.19 11.77
C ARG A 179 -12.57 -4.05 12.27
N GLY A 180 -13.80 -3.55 12.17
CA GLY A 180 -15.01 -4.28 12.61
C GLY A 180 -15.35 -5.53 11.79
N LEU A 181 -14.60 -5.83 10.72
CA LEU A 181 -14.76 -7.06 9.92
C LEU A 181 -14.05 -8.28 10.53
N ALA A 182 -13.13 -8.05 11.47
CA ALA A 182 -12.40 -9.11 12.16
C ALA A 182 -13.31 -9.87 13.15
N PRO A 183 -13.01 -11.14 13.49
CA PRO A 183 -11.83 -11.91 13.04
C PRO A 183 -12.01 -12.57 11.66
N GLN A 184 -13.23 -12.66 11.13
CA GLN A 184 -13.51 -13.42 9.92
C GLN A 184 -12.80 -12.82 8.69
N ILE A 185 -12.77 -11.49 8.58
CA ILE A 185 -12.12 -10.79 7.49
C ILE A 185 -11.19 -9.74 8.06
N ARG A 186 -9.91 -9.77 7.68
CA ARG A 186 -8.90 -8.81 8.15
C ARG A 186 -8.52 -7.87 7.01
N VAL A 187 -8.54 -6.57 7.28
CA VAL A 187 -8.10 -5.54 6.31
C VAL A 187 -6.96 -4.76 6.96
N ASN A 188 -5.77 -4.79 6.34
CA ASN A 188 -4.57 -4.14 6.86
C ASN A 188 -3.90 -3.31 5.78
N ALA A 189 -3.02 -2.40 6.17
CA ALA A 189 -2.23 -1.59 5.26
C ALA A 189 -0.74 -1.76 5.50
N VAL A 190 0.05 -1.65 4.44
CA VAL A 190 1.50 -1.47 4.50
C VAL A 190 1.80 -0.07 3.99
N ALA A 191 2.60 0.70 4.72
CA ALA A 191 2.98 2.08 4.38
C ALA A 191 4.50 2.16 4.13
N PRO A 192 4.96 1.89 2.90
CA PRO A 192 6.37 2.01 2.55
C PRO A 192 6.82 3.48 2.47
N SER A 193 8.07 3.70 2.85
CA SER A 193 8.87 4.84 2.40
C SER A 193 9.33 4.63 0.95
N PHE A 194 10.37 5.33 0.49
CA PHE A 194 10.88 5.28 -0.88
C PHE A 194 11.46 3.91 -1.26
N ALA A 195 10.61 2.99 -1.68
CA ALA A 195 11.01 1.67 -2.18
C ALA A 195 11.57 1.78 -3.61
N ASN A 196 12.61 1.00 -3.91
CA ASN A 196 13.21 0.94 -5.23
C ASN A 196 12.24 0.31 -6.25
N THR A 197 11.43 1.15 -6.89
CA THR A 197 10.36 0.78 -7.82
C THR A 197 10.31 1.78 -8.97
N PRO A 198 9.73 1.42 -10.14
CA PRO A 198 9.52 2.37 -11.22
C PRO A 198 8.77 3.64 -10.78
N LEU A 199 7.75 3.51 -9.92
CA LEU A 199 6.97 4.63 -9.38
C LEU A 199 7.83 5.70 -8.70
N VAL A 200 8.92 5.29 -8.04
CA VAL A 200 9.85 6.22 -7.37
C VAL A 200 10.99 6.63 -8.30
N ALA A 201 11.59 5.68 -9.00
CA ALA A 201 12.80 5.91 -9.80
C ALA A 201 12.54 6.73 -11.07
N GLN A 202 11.34 6.65 -11.65
CA GLN A 202 10.99 7.33 -12.90
C GLN A 202 10.17 8.61 -12.67
N ASN A 203 9.70 8.85 -11.44
CA ASN A 203 8.96 10.07 -11.12
C ASN A 203 9.92 11.23 -10.87
N ARG A 204 9.91 12.23 -11.76
CA ARG A 204 10.84 13.37 -11.72
C ARG A 204 10.72 14.23 -10.47
N LEU A 205 9.53 14.37 -9.90
CA LEU A 205 9.36 15.11 -8.64
C LEU A 205 10.05 14.40 -7.48
N VAL A 206 9.87 13.08 -7.42
CA VAL A 206 10.43 12.26 -6.35
C VAL A 206 11.94 12.11 -6.55
N SER A 207 12.39 11.78 -7.76
CA SER A 207 13.80 11.57 -8.09
C SER A 207 14.62 12.85 -8.05
N GLY A 208 14.00 14.00 -8.35
CA GLY A 208 14.62 15.31 -8.26
C GLY A 208 14.66 15.88 -6.83
N TYR A 209 14.01 15.22 -5.86
CA TYR A 209 13.97 15.72 -4.49
C TYR A 209 15.29 15.42 -3.76
N PRO A 210 16.05 16.44 -3.29
CA PRO A 210 17.41 16.26 -2.75
C PRO A 210 17.51 15.26 -1.58
N PHE A 211 16.40 15.10 -0.86
CA PHE A 211 16.31 14.13 0.23
C PHE A 211 16.48 12.69 -0.26
N LEU A 212 15.94 12.33 -1.44
CA LEU A 212 16.01 10.96 -1.96
C LEU A 212 17.44 10.54 -2.26
N SER A 213 18.23 11.44 -2.86
CA SER A 213 19.66 11.24 -3.11
C SER A 213 20.47 11.06 -1.81
N SER A 214 19.93 11.57 -0.69
CA SER A 214 20.59 11.55 0.62
C SER A 214 20.24 10.31 1.45
N VAL A 215 19.02 9.78 1.34
CA VAL A 215 18.56 8.60 2.10
C VAL A 215 18.64 7.28 1.35
N GLY A 216 18.78 7.34 0.02
CA GLY A 216 18.79 6.17 -0.85
C GLY A 216 17.44 5.46 -0.94
N LEU A 217 17.37 4.45 -1.80
CA LEU A 217 16.16 3.66 -2.01
C LEU A 217 16.15 2.42 -1.11
N MET A 218 14.99 2.16 -0.50
CA MET A 218 14.77 0.96 0.28
C MET A 218 14.60 -0.26 -0.62
N GLY A 219 15.23 -1.37 -0.27
CA GLY A 219 15.07 -2.63 -0.98
C GLY A 219 13.62 -3.14 -0.93
N ARG A 220 13.10 -3.58 -2.09
CA ARG A 220 11.72 -4.11 -2.24
C ARG A 220 11.41 -5.25 -1.28
N THR A 221 12.40 -6.11 -1.06
CA THR A 221 12.47 -7.18 -0.07
C THR A 221 11.88 -6.83 1.30
N LYS A 222 12.23 -5.65 1.85
CA LYS A 222 11.74 -5.24 3.17
C LYS A 222 10.23 -4.97 3.17
N VAL A 223 9.74 -4.41 2.07
CA VAL A 223 8.31 -4.12 1.89
C VAL A 223 7.52 -5.40 1.67
N VAL A 224 8.05 -6.32 0.84
CA VAL A 224 7.41 -7.62 0.62
C VAL A 224 7.26 -8.37 1.93
N ARG A 225 8.29 -8.43 2.79
CA ARG A 225 8.18 -9.05 4.12
C ARG A 225 7.04 -8.45 4.95
N ALA A 226 6.88 -7.12 4.94
CA ALA A 226 5.78 -6.47 5.64
C ALA A 226 4.41 -6.81 5.05
N MET A 227 4.30 -6.96 3.73
CA MET A 227 3.09 -7.44 3.07
C MET A 227 2.76 -8.89 3.49
N LEU A 228 3.75 -9.79 3.50
CA LEU A 228 3.56 -11.16 3.99
C LEU A 228 3.10 -11.18 5.45
N ARG A 229 3.71 -10.35 6.32
CA ARG A 229 3.24 -10.20 7.70
C ARG A 229 1.79 -9.69 7.78
N ALA A 230 1.42 -8.68 6.99
CA ALA A 230 0.05 -8.16 6.97
C ALA A 230 -0.98 -9.22 6.55
N MET A 231 -0.57 -10.16 5.70
CA MET A 231 -1.37 -11.33 5.31
C MET A 231 -1.47 -12.37 6.43
N CYS A 232 -0.34 -12.69 7.06
CA CYS A 232 -0.18 -13.90 7.88
C CYS A 232 -0.31 -13.68 9.40
N ASP A 233 -0.17 -12.45 9.90
CA ASP A 233 -0.29 -12.15 11.33
C ASP A 233 -1.76 -11.93 11.69
N ASP A 234 -2.36 -12.94 12.33
CA ASP A 234 -3.78 -12.95 12.69
C ASP A 234 -4.13 -11.96 13.81
N THR A 235 -3.14 -11.35 14.44
CA THR A 235 -3.35 -10.27 15.42
C THR A 235 -3.58 -8.90 14.77
N LEU A 236 -3.42 -8.78 13.45
CA LEU A 236 -3.57 -7.52 12.72
C LEU A 236 -4.97 -7.36 12.14
N ALA A 237 -5.66 -6.29 12.53
CA ALA A 237 -6.96 -5.90 11.99
C ALA A 237 -7.13 -4.37 12.00
N GLY A 238 -7.21 -3.79 10.81
CA GLY A 238 -7.21 -2.34 10.61
C GLY A 238 -5.86 -1.69 10.89
N ASP A 239 -4.78 -2.48 10.99
CA ASP A 239 -3.45 -1.99 11.32
C ASP A 239 -2.74 -1.43 10.09
N THR A 240 -1.79 -0.51 10.32
CA THR A 240 -0.89 0.01 9.28
C THR A 240 0.55 -0.29 9.66
N LEU A 241 1.22 -1.14 8.88
CA LEU A 241 2.62 -1.50 9.05
C LEU A 241 3.48 -0.48 8.29
N MET A 242 4.17 0.39 9.03
CA MET A 242 5.06 1.37 8.43
C MET A 242 6.42 0.73 8.11
N VAL A 243 6.91 0.93 6.89
CA VAL A 243 8.17 0.34 6.41
C VAL A 243 9.11 1.46 5.95
N ALA A 244 10.09 1.83 6.78
CA ALA A 244 11.06 2.87 6.45
C ALA A 244 12.51 2.39 6.59
N MET A 245 13.46 3.21 6.14
CA MET A 245 14.89 3.02 6.38
C MET A 245 15.19 3.28 7.87
N GLY A 246 15.85 2.34 8.57
CA GLY A 246 16.10 2.39 10.03
C GLY A 246 15.19 1.51 10.91
N ARG A 247 15.46 1.44 12.22
CA ARG A 247 14.70 0.66 13.25
C ARG A 247 13.51 1.46 13.81
N LEU A 248 12.53 1.79 12.96
CA LEU A 248 11.24 2.28 13.46
C LEU A 248 10.42 1.13 14.07
N PRO A 249 9.48 1.40 15.01
CA PRO A 249 8.56 0.38 15.49
C PRO A 249 7.75 -0.18 14.32
N GLU A 250 7.75 -1.51 14.18
CA GLU A 250 7.13 -2.21 13.04
C GLU A 250 5.59 -2.10 12.98
N LYS A 251 4.98 -1.65 14.08
CA LYS A 251 3.54 -1.46 14.24
C LYS A 251 3.25 -0.05 14.75
N ILE A 252 2.34 0.66 14.09
CA ILE A 252 1.85 1.98 14.54
C ILE A 252 0.35 1.91 14.79
N THR A 253 -0.05 2.08 16.04
CA THR A 253 -1.45 2.31 16.44
C THR A 253 -1.67 3.80 16.64
N PHE A 254 -2.62 4.41 15.94
CA PHE A 254 -2.77 5.87 15.94
C PHE A 254 -3.46 6.37 17.21
N HIS A 255 -2.66 6.97 18.09
CA HIS A 255 -3.06 7.91 19.14
C HIS A 255 -2.29 9.22 18.91
N ASP A 256 -2.79 10.37 19.38
CA ASP A 256 -2.23 11.71 19.10
C ASP A 256 -0.73 11.87 19.43
N GLU A 257 -0.18 11.04 20.33
CA GLU A 257 1.26 10.99 20.65
C GLU A 257 2.16 10.46 19.51
N VAL A 258 1.59 9.79 18.51
CA VAL A 258 2.34 9.09 17.46
C VAL A 258 2.96 10.03 16.45
N LEU A 259 2.28 11.11 16.06
CA LEU A 259 2.84 12.08 15.12
C LEU A 259 4.11 12.71 15.71
N ALA A 260 4.08 13.05 17.00
CA ALA A 260 5.23 13.57 17.73
C ALA A 260 6.38 12.55 17.81
N ARG A 261 6.09 11.27 18.06
CA ARG A 261 7.11 10.20 18.13
C ARG A 261 7.73 9.86 16.77
N VAL A 262 6.91 9.75 15.71
CA VAL A 262 7.37 9.49 14.34
C VAL A 262 8.25 10.65 13.84
N ALA A 263 7.85 11.89 14.11
CA ALA A 263 8.64 13.06 13.73
C ALA A 263 9.95 13.16 14.52
N SER A 264 9.92 12.93 15.84
CA SER A 264 11.13 12.90 16.68
C SER A 264 12.13 11.82 16.25
N TYR A 265 11.66 10.66 15.77
CA TYR A 265 12.53 9.57 15.33
C TYR A 265 13.14 9.81 13.95
N ILE A 266 12.37 10.31 12.98
CA ILE A 266 12.87 10.67 11.65
C ILE A 266 13.89 11.81 11.76
N ALA A 267 13.60 12.77 12.65
CA ALA A 267 14.54 13.80 13.07
C ALA A 267 15.79 13.15 13.70
N GLY A 268 15.67 12.34 14.75
CA GLY A 268 16.78 11.78 15.50
C GLY A 268 17.72 10.83 14.74
N GLY A 269 17.23 10.12 13.70
CA GLY A 269 18.02 9.16 12.93
C GLY A 269 18.97 9.77 11.88
N ALA A 270 18.79 11.05 11.52
CA ALA A 270 19.61 11.75 10.52
C ALA A 270 20.16 13.11 11.02
N ILE A 271 19.82 13.53 12.25
CA ILE A 271 20.07 14.88 12.75
C ILE A 271 21.55 15.21 13.01
N SER A 272 22.47 14.24 13.12
CA SER A 272 23.86 14.63 13.39
C SER A 272 24.59 15.28 12.21
N LYS A 273 24.00 15.35 11.01
CA LYS A 273 24.66 15.98 9.84
C LYS A 273 23.90 17.05 9.05
N TYR A 274 22.58 17.22 9.17
CA TYR A 274 21.84 18.07 8.21
C TYR A 274 20.66 18.82 8.85
N THR A 275 20.95 19.89 9.59
CA THR A 275 19.96 20.59 10.45
C THR A 275 19.25 21.81 9.86
N SER A 276 19.56 22.33 8.67
CA SER A 276 19.00 23.65 8.29
C SER A 276 17.73 23.64 7.43
N VAL A 277 17.52 22.64 6.55
CA VAL A 277 16.38 22.68 5.58
C VAL A 277 15.29 21.65 5.91
N LEU A 278 15.68 20.44 6.30
CA LEU A 278 14.75 19.35 6.64
C LEU A 278 14.01 19.60 7.95
N GLY A 279 14.69 20.17 8.95
CA GLY A 279 14.11 20.45 10.27
C GLY A 279 12.95 21.43 10.20
N THR A 280 13.05 22.48 9.39
CA THR A 280 12.03 23.55 9.33
C THR A 280 10.77 23.12 8.59
N LEU A 281 10.89 22.34 7.51
CA LEU A 281 9.71 21.86 6.77
C LEU A 281 8.95 20.77 7.54
N PHE A 282 9.67 19.79 8.11
CA PHE A 282 9.05 18.76 8.94
C PHE A 282 8.43 19.37 10.20
N ALA A 283 9.09 20.34 10.84
CA ALA A 283 8.53 21.03 12.00
C ALA A 283 7.23 21.78 11.66
N ARG A 284 7.16 22.47 10.51
CA ARG A 284 5.94 23.18 10.07
C ARG A 284 4.81 22.24 9.69
N ALA A 285 5.12 21.13 9.03
CA ALA A 285 4.17 20.06 8.73
C ALA A 285 3.61 19.42 10.01
N LEU A 286 4.47 19.23 11.01
CA LEU A 286 4.09 18.68 12.32
C LEU A 286 3.25 19.65 13.14
N ASP A 287 3.62 20.94 13.16
CA ASP A 287 2.83 21.99 13.80
C ASP A 287 1.43 22.13 13.18
N GLY A 288 1.33 21.99 11.85
CA GLY A 288 0.04 21.99 11.16
C GLY A 288 -0.83 20.78 11.50
N ALA A 289 -0.23 19.58 11.58
CA ALA A 289 -0.94 18.35 11.93
C ALA A 289 -1.37 18.31 13.41
N LEU A 290 -0.51 18.78 14.33
CA LEU A 290 -0.83 18.89 15.77
C LEU A 290 -1.75 20.08 16.08
N GLY A 291 -1.79 21.10 15.22
CA GLY A 291 -2.67 22.26 15.34
C GLY A 291 -4.15 21.97 15.06
N LEU A 292 -4.46 20.95 14.25
CA LEU A 292 -5.83 20.56 13.87
C LEU A 292 -6.68 20.10 15.06
N VAL A 293 -6.08 19.54 16.11
CA VAL A 293 -6.79 19.10 17.33
C VAL A 293 -6.87 20.21 18.39
N ARG A 294 -5.99 21.23 18.33
CA ARG A 294 -5.93 22.29 19.35
C ARG A 294 -7.03 23.35 19.25
N ARG A 295 -7.72 23.47 18.12
CA ARG A 295 -8.87 24.37 17.96
C ARG A 295 -10.17 23.59 18.11
N ARG A 296 -10.42 23.06 19.31
CA ARG A 296 -11.76 22.60 19.69
C ARG A 296 -12.68 23.80 19.51
N ILE A 297 -13.72 23.69 18.69
CA ILE A 297 -14.78 24.69 18.66
C ILE A 297 -15.36 24.65 20.07
N PRO A 298 -15.30 25.75 20.84
CA PRO A 298 -15.87 25.76 22.19
C PRO A 298 -17.35 25.38 22.08
N ASP A 299 -17.78 24.41 22.89
CA ASP A 299 -19.20 24.12 23.05
C ASP A 299 -19.84 25.42 23.55
N LYS A 300 -20.74 26.00 22.75
CA LYS A 300 -21.39 27.28 23.08
C LYS A 300 -22.52 27.12 24.10
N ASP A 301 -22.75 25.90 24.59
CA ASP A 301 -23.88 25.53 25.45
C ASP A 301 -23.42 24.68 26.67
N GLU A 302 -22.48 25.19 27.46
CA GLU A 302 -22.28 24.80 28.88
C GLU A 302 -22.35 26.04 29.80
#